data_AF-A0A0P9PZS0-F1
#
_entry.id   AF-A0A0P9PZS0-F1
#
_cell.length_a   1.000
_cell.length_b   1.000
_cell.length_c   1.000
_cell.angle_alpha   90.00
_cell.angle_beta   90.00
_cell.angle_gamma   90.00
#
_symmetry.space_group_name_H-M   'P 1'
#
loop_
_entity.id
_entity.type
_entity.pdbx_description
1 polymer ?
#
loop_
_entity_poly.entity_id
_entity_poly.type
_entity_poly.pdbx_seq_one_letter_code
_entity_poly.pdbx_strand_id
1 'polypeptide(L)'
;MRTSKILVLLSIAISIGGCAGPQQNQHQSVPREAHTFKPIEFKYDERRTAAANFAQQLDIPAFQCALEASNGSYAVRYRNPQGIAEYTRSLLDCNRNARSEGDAAVAVLNAAKVNPKQADLAKDLYAKWSAYLSTMSIYSRPDIRAKTQYIAAKEALAAEVKFVQ
;
A
#
# COMPACT_ATOMS: atom_id res chain seq x y z
N MET A 1 -79.25 -42.68 25.77
CA MET A 1 -78.37 -43.58 26.53
C MET A 1 -76.94 -43.06 26.43
N ARG A 2 -76.27 -42.93 27.57
CA ARG A 2 -74.88 -42.46 27.76
C ARG A 2 -73.87 -43.53 27.31
N THR A 3 -72.75 -43.07 26.71
CA THR A 3 -71.33 -43.45 26.95
C THR A 3 -70.46 -42.80 25.85
N SER A 4 -69.74 -41.69 26.08
CA SER A 4 -68.44 -41.54 26.77
C SER A 4 -67.32 -42.47 26.26
N LYS A 5 -66.38 -41.93 25.45
CA LYS A 5 -64.91 -42.19 25.43
C LYS A 5 -64.24 -41.01 24.69
N ILE A 6 -63.69 -40.02 25.41
CA ILE A 6 -62.26 -39.86 25.79
C ILE A 6 -61.40 -39.24 24.66
N LEU A 7 -61.01 -37.99 24.93
CA LEU A 7 -59.86 -37.21 24.48
C LEU A 7 -58.71 -37.98 23.82
N VAL A 8 -58.13 -37.41 22.77
CA VAL A 8 -56.70 -37.02 22.77
C VAL A 8 -56.54 -35.73 21.94
N LEU A 9 -56.36 -34.60 22.63
CA LEU A 9 -55.75 -33.38 22.08
C LEU A 9 -54.27 -33.70 21.86
N LEU A 10 -53.83 -33.75 20.60
CA LEU A 10 -52.42 -33.94 20.26
C LEU A 10 -51.69 -32.61 20.49
N SER A 11 -51.24 -32.40 21.72
CA SER A 11 -50.33 -31.31 22.08
C SER A 11 -49.00 -31.54 21.39
N ILE A 12 -48.75 -30.83 20.28
CA ILE A 12 -47.42 -30.72 19.70
C ILE A 12 -46.60 -29.84 20.64
N ALA A 13 -45.97 -30.46 21.63
CA ALA A 13 -44.89 -29.84 22.39
C ALA A 13 -43.68 -29.73 21.46
N ILE A 14 -43.61 -28.64 20.69
CA ILE A 14 -42.35 -28.22 20.07
C ILE A 14 -41.51 -27.68 21.21
N SER A 15 -40.65 -28.55 21.74
CA SER A 15 -39.55 -28.18 22.61
C SER A 15 -38.78 -27.06 21.92
N ILE A 16 -38.97 -25.81 22.37
CA ILE A 16 -38.08 -24.70 22.05
C ILE A 16 -36.80 -24.97 22.86
N GLY A 17 -36.04 -25.98 22.42
CA GLY A 17 -34.67 -26.16 22.81
C GLY A 17 -33.92 -24.99 22.22
N GLY A 18 -33.76 -23.93 23.03
CA GLY A 18 -32.94 -22.79 22.68
C GLY A 18 -31.59 -23.29 22.21
N CYS A 19 -31.27 -23.05 20.94
CA CYS A 19 -29.88 -22.96 20.54
C CYS A 19 -29.29 -21.83 21.38
N ALA A 20 -28.64 -22.17 22.50
CA ALA A 20 -27.60 -21.33 23.03
C ALA A 20 -26.55 -21.26 21.92
N GLY A 21 -26.68 -20.26 21.06
CA GLY A 21 -25.67 -19.94 20.07
C GLY A 21 -24.35 -19.82 20.80
N PRO A 22 -23.23 -20.26 20.19
CA PRO A 22 -21.93 -20.12 20.82
C PRO A 22 -21.78 -18.67 21.26
N GLN A 23 -21.64 -18.47 22.57
CA GLN A 23 -21.39 -17.18 23.17
C GLN A 23 -20.12 -16.67 22.50
N GLN A 24 -20.28 -15.74 21.54
CA GLN A 24 -19.17 -15.02 20.97
C GLN A 24 -18.50 -14.37 22.16
N ASN A 25 -17.34 -14.91 22.55
CA ASN A 25 -16.40 -14.16 23.34
C ASN A 25 -16.19 -12.86 22.58
N GLN A 26 -16.83 -11.79 23.05
CA GLN A 26 -16.43 -10.44 22.73
C GLN A 26 -15.04 -10.30 23.32
N HIS A 27 -14.04 -10.79 22.58
CA HIS A 27 -12.72 -10.24 22.68
C HIS A 27 -12.92 -8.76 22.41
N GLN A 28 -12.93 -7.95 23.48
CA GLN A 28 -12.72 -6.53 23.37
C GLN A 28 -11.45 -6.37 22.55
N SER A 29 -11.63 -6.04 21.27
CA SER A 29 -10.52 -5.67 20.41
C SER A 29 -9.88 -4.47 21.09
N VAL A 30 -8.62 -4.62 21.50
CA VAL A 30 -7.80 -3.51 21.99
C VAL A 30 -7.99 -2.34 21.02
N PRO A 31 -8.21 -1.10 21.50
CA PRO A 31 -8.34 0.06 20.63
C PRO A 31 -7.14 0.11 19.68
N ARG A 32 -7.40 -0.06 18.38
CA ARG A 32 -6.36 0.06 17.36
C ARG A 32 -6.08 1.55 17.15
N GLU A 33 -4.83 1.95 17.28
CA GLU A 33 -4.39 3.28 16.86
C GLU A 33 -4.66 3.46 15.36
N ALA A 34 -5.31 4.56 14.99
CA ALA A 34 -5.64 4.84 13.61
C ALA A 34 -4.37 4.92 12.76
N HIS A 35 -4.36 4.25 11.61
CA HIS A 35 -3.20 4.25 10.72
C HIS A 35 -2.90 5.68 10.23
N THR A 36 -1.64 6.09 10.38
CA THR A 36 -1.14 7.37 9.91
C THR A 36 0.14 7.14 9.13
N PHE A 37 0.24 7.72 7.93
CA PHE A 37 1.44 7.65 7.12
C PHE A 37 2.63 8.27 7.87
N LYS A 38 3.73 7.53 7.95
CA LYS A 38 5.00 8.01 8.51
C LYS A 38 6.10 7.82 7.45
N PRO A 39 6.60 8.91 6.84
CA PRO A 39 7.63 8.80 5.81
C PRO A 39 8.92 8.23 6.39
N ILE A 40 9.59 7.38 5.61
CA ILE A 40 10.95 6.94 5.93
C ILE A 40 11.90 8.02 5.40
N GLU A 41 12.71 8.56 6.29
CA GLU A 41 13.71 9.56 5.93
C GLU A 41 14.80 8.94 5.05
N PHE A 42 15.09 9.60 3.92
CA PHE A 42 16.25 9.26 3.11
C PHE A 42 17.52 9.85 3.73
N LYS A 43 18.56 9.01 3.87
CA LYS A 43 19.90 9.44 4.30
C LYS A 43 20.87 9.27 3.15
N TYR A 44 21.44 10.40 2.72
CA TYR A 44 22.45 10.41 1.67
C TYR A 44 23.71 9.66 2.13
N ASP A 45 24.20 8.74 1.30
CA ASP A 45 25.43 7.98 1.55
C ASP A 45 26.57 8.58 0.74
N GLU A 46 27.48 9.28 1.40
CA GLU A 46 28.65 9.92 0.77
C GLU A 46 29.59 8.91 0.08
N ARG A 47 29.52 7.62 0.43
CA ARG A 47 30.33 6.56 -0.21
C ARG A 47 29.73 6.10 -1.54
N ARG A 48 28.51 6.51 -1.87
CA ARG A 48 27.82 6.18 -3.12
C ARG A 48 27.88 7.33 -4.10
N THR A 49 27.81 7.00 -5.38
CA THR A 49 27.69 8.02 -6.44
C THR A 49 26.37 8.77 -6.31
N ALA A 50 26.32 10.00 -6.80
CA ALA A 50 25.09 10.80 -6.82
C ALA A 50 23.94 10.08 -7.56
N ALA A 51 24.25 9.38 -8.67
CA ALA A 51 23.28 8.59 -9.41
C ALA A 51 22.75 7.38 -8.61
N ALA A 52 23.59 6.72 -7.81
CA ALA A 52 23.14 5.64 -6.93
C ALA A 52 22.28 6.15 -5.77
N ASN A 53 22.65 7.28 -5.16
CA ASN A 53 21.84 7.95 -4.13
C ASN A 53 20.48 8.39 -4.69
N PHE A 54 20.46 8.96 -5.91
CA PHE A 54 19.25 9.35 -6.62
C PHE A 54 18.26 8.18 -6.76
N ALA A 55 18.72 7.05 -7.28
CA ALA A 55 17.88 5.86 -7.42
C ALA A 55 17.34 5.37 -6.07
N GLN A 56 18.17 5.38 -5.04
CA GLN A 56 17.78 4.95 -3.69
C GLN A 56 16.75 5.90 -3.05
N GLN A 57 16.89 7.21 -3.24
CA GLN A 57 15.95 8.19 -2.72
C GLN A 57 14.57 8.03 -3.35
N LEU A 58 14.48 7.65 -4.63
CA LEU A 58 13.21 7.35 -5.31
C LEU A 58 12.58 6.02 -4.87
N ASP A 59 13.39 5.01 -4.55
CA ASP A 59 12.94 3.66 -4.15
C ASP A 59 12.11 3.68 -2.86
N ILE A 60 12.50 4.50 -1.89
CA ILE A 60 11.83 4.59 -0.57
C ILE A 60 10.34 4.95 -0.72
N PRO A 61 9.97 6.12 -1.29
CA PRO A 61 8.57 6.48 -1.45
C PRO A 61 7.82 5.56 -2.42
N ALA A 62 8.48 5.04 -3.46
CA ALA A 62 7.86 4.06 -4.37
C ALA A 62 7.42 2.79 -3.64
N PHE A 63 8.24 2.31 -2.70
CA PHE A 63 7.89 1.18 -1.85
C PHE A 63 6.77 1.54 -0.88
N GLN A 64 6.90 2.65 -0.14
CA GLN A 64 5.90 3.03 0.87
C GLN A 64 4.52 3.25 0.25
N CYS A 65 4.43 3.99 -0.85
CA CYS A 65 3.13 4.28 -1.47
C CYS A 65 2.50 3.01 -2.07
N ALA A 66 3.30 2.06 -2.55
CA ALA A 66 2.81 0.76 -2.99
C ALA A 66 2.19 -0.05 -1.83
N LEU A 67 2.76 0.03 -0.62
CA LEU A 67 2.19 -0.59 0.57
C LEU A 67 0.86 0.06 0.95
N GLU A 68 0.80 1.40 0.97
CA GLU A 68 -0.43 2.14 1.29
C GLU A 68 -1.56 1.82 0.30
N ALA A 69 -1.25 1.81 -1.00
CA ALA A 69 -2.21 1.44 -2.03
C ALA A 69 -2.69 -0.02 -1.89
N SER A 70 -1.78 -0.95 -1.62
CA SER A 70 -2.11 -2.37 -1.46
C SER A 70 -2.98 -2.62 -0.24
N ASN A 71 -2.64 -2.02 0.90
CA ASN A 71 -3.43 -2.12 2.13
C ASN A 71 -4.81 -1.46 1.98
N GLY A 72 -4.88 -0.32 1.29
CA GLY A 72 -6.14 0.32 0.93
C GLY A 72 -7.00 -0.57 0.03
N SER A 73 -6.40 -1.25 -0.95
CA SER A 73 -7.10 -2.22 -1.80
C SER A 73 -7.67 -3.40 -1.02
N TYR A 74 -6.96 -3.89 -0.01
CA TYR A 74 -7.50 -4.87 0.93
C TYR A 74 -8.70 -4.31 1.71
N ALA A 75 -8.61 -3.08 2.22
CA ALA A 75 -9.73 -2.44 2.93
C ALA A 75 -10.98 -2.30 2.04
N VAL A 76 -10.79 -1.90 0.76
CA VAL A 76 -11.87 -1.84 -0.23
C VAL A 76 -12.47 -3.23 -0.49
N ARG A 77 -11.61 -4.24 -0.74
CA ARG A 77 -12.04 -5.61 -1.04
C ARG A 77 -12.92 -6.21 0.07
N TYR A 78 -12.60 -5.91 1.32
CA TYR A 78 -13.32 -6.42 2.49
C TYR A 78 -14.35 -5.43 3.05
N ARG A 79 -14.69 -4.35 2.31
CA ARG A 79 -15.69 -3.35 2.68
C ARG A 79 -15.47 -2.77 4.09
N ASN A 80 -14.22 -2.50 4.45
CA ASN A 80 -13.84 -1.89 5.73
C ASN A 80 -13.84 -0.35 5.60
N PRO A 81 -14.88 0.38 6.04
CA PRO A 81 -15.01 1.81 5.78
C PRO A 81 -13.94 2.64 6.49
N GLN A 82 -13.57 2.24 7.71
CA GLN A 82 -12.50 2.90 8.46
C GLN A 82 -11.16 2.74 7.74
N GLY A 83 -10.81 1.51 7.34
CA GLY A 83 -9.58 1.25 6.58
C GLY A 83 -9.55 1.99 5.25
N ILE A 84 -10.68 2.10 4.55
CA ILE A 84 -10.79 2.87 3.30
C ILE A 84 -10.43 4.33 3.56
N ALA A 85 -11.00 4.96 4.60
CA ALA A 85 -10.72 6.34 4.95
C ALA A 85 -9.24 6.55 5.34
N GLU A 86 -8.71 5.67 6.20
CA GLU A 86 -7.32 5.71 6.66
C GLU A 86 -6.33 5.60 5.49
N TYR A 87 -6.48 4.58 4.64
CA TYR A 87 -5.54 4.35 3.53
C TYR A 87 -5.73 5.32 2.36
N THR A 88 -6.93 5.90 2.17
CA THR A 88 -7.11 7.02 1.22
C THR A 88 -6.25 8.21 1.62
N ARG A 89 -6.33 8.62 2.89
CA ARG A 89 -5.54 9.75 3.41
C ARG A 89 -4.05 9.42 3.42
N SER A 90 -3.70 8.23 3.91
CA SER A 90 -2.31 7.77 3.95
C SER A 90 -1.65 7.74 2.58
N LEU A 91 -2.35 7.25 1.54
CA LEU A 91 -1.83 7.25 0.17
C LEU A 91 -1.67 8.66 -0.40
N LEU A 92 -2.58 9.59 -0.09
CA LEU A 92 -2.44 10.99 -0.48
C LEU A 92 -1.22 11.64 0.16
N ASP A 93 -1.00 11.42 1.45
CA ASP A 93 0.15 11.94 2.18
C ASP A 93 1.46 11.31 1.67
N CYS A 94 1.44 10.01 1.37
CA CYS A 94 2.57 9.32 0.75
C CYS A 94 2.92 9.91 -0.62
N ASN A 95 1.92 10.13 -1.49
CA ASN A 95 2.15 10.72 -2.81
C ASN A 95 2.71 12.15 -2.74
N ARG A 96 2.31 12.93 -1.73
CA ARG A 96 2.90 14.27 -1.49
C ARG A 96 4.36 14.16 -1.06
N ASN A 97 4.65 13.28 -0.11
CA ASN A 97 6.02 13.02 0.33
C ASN A 97 6.90 12.52 -0.84
N ALA A 98 6.37 11.58 -1.63
CA ALA A 98 7.07 11.04 -2.79
C ALA A 98 7.50 12.13 -3.77
N ARG A 99 6.60 13.07 -4.10
CA ARG A 99 6.94 14.21 -4.97
C ARG A 99 8.05 15.08 -4.37
N SER A 100 7.94 15.41 -3.08
CA SER A 100 8.97 16.19 -2.38
C SER A 100 10.35 15.51 -2.42
N GLU A 101 10.41 14.21 -2.15
CA GLU A 101 11.63 13.41 -2.23
C GLU A 101 12.18 13.33 -3.65
N GLY A 102 11.30 13.18 -4.64
CA GLY A 102 11.67 13.17 -6.05
C GLY A 102 12.31 14.49 -6.50
N ASP A 103 11.71 15.62 -6.12
CA ASP A 103 12.22 16.95 -6.46
C ASP A 103 13.57 17.21 -5.79
N ALA A 104 13.72 16.80 -4.52
CA ALA A 104 14.98 16.88 -3.79
C ALA A 104 16.07 16.02 -4.45
N ALA A 105 15.75 14.78 -4.86
CA ALA A 105 16.66 13.89 -5.54
C ALA A 105 17.16 14.49 -6.87
N VAL A 106 16.25 15.07 -7.66
CA VAL A 106 16.58 15.75 -8.93
C VAL A 106 17.51 16.93 -8.68
N ALA A 107 17.24 17.75 -7.66
CA ALA A 107 18.08 18.90 -7.32
C ALA A 107 19.52 18.48 -6.97
N VAL A 108 19.68 17.45 -6.13
CA VAL A 108 21.00 16.92 -5.74
C VAL A 108 21.73 16.33 -6.94
N LEU A 109 21.05 15.55 -7.78
CA LEU A 109 21.65 14.95 -8.97
C LEU A 109 22.15 16.03 -9.96
N ASN A 110 21.35 17.08 -10.18
CA ASN A 110 21.73 18.20 -11.05
C ASN A 110 22.96 18.94 -10.50
N ALA A 111 23.02 19.15 -9.19
CA ALA A 111 24.18 19.79 -8.54
C ALA A 111 25.46 18.95 -8.66
N ALA A 112 25.33 17.62 -8.69
CA ALA A 112 26.45 16.69 -8.81
C ALA A 112 27.09 16.64 -10.20
N LYS A 113 26.47 17.23 -11.24
CA LYS A 113 26.99 17.29 -12.62
C LYS A 113 27.45 15.92 -13.13
N VAL A 114 26.60 14.91 -12.98
CA VAL A 114 26.85 13.57 -13.52
C VAL A 114 27.05 13.61 -15.03
N ASN A 115 27.67 12.57 -15.59
CA ASN A 115 27.90 12.52 -17.03
C ASN A 115 26.56 12.53 -17.82
N PRO A 116 26.56 12.92 -19.11
CA PRO A 116 25.31 13.06 -19.88
C PRO A 116 24.47 11.79 -19.96
N LYS A 117 25.11 10.62 -20.08
CA LYS A 117 24.41 9.33 -20.18
C LYS A 117 23.73 8.95 -18.87
N GLN A 118 24.38 9.19 -17.73
CA GLN A 118 23.78 9.03 -16.40
C GLN A 118 22.63 10.04 -16.19
N ALA A 119 22.78 11.27 -16.66
CA ALA A 119 21.72 12.28 -16.57
C ALA A 119 20.46 11.86 -17.36
N ASP A 120 20.63 11.32 -18.56
CA ASP A 120 19.49 10.88 -19.37
C ASP A 120 18.81 9.62 -18.81
N LEU A 121 19.58 8.65 -18.32
CA LEU A 121 19.05 7.48 -17.63
C LEU A 121 18.33 7.86 -16.33
N ALA A 122 18.82 8.85 -15.60
CA ALA A 122 18.16 9.34 -14.40
C ALA A 122 16.84 10.07 -14.69
N LYS A 123 16.75 10.83 -15.80
CA LYS A 123 15.49 11.41 -16.27
C LYS A 123 14.47 10.32 -16.63
N ASP A 124 14.90 9.28 -17.36
CA ASP A 124 14.00 8.15 -17.67
C ASP A 124 13.54 7.45 -16.39
N LEU A 125 14.46 7.17 -15.46
CA LEU A 125 14.13 6.61 -14.15
C LEU A 125 13.06 7.44 -13.42
N TYR A 126 13.25 8.76 -13.33
CA TYR A 126 12.27 9.64 -12.70
C TYR A 126 10.91 9.59 -13.42
N ALA A 127 10.90 9.62 -14.75
CA ALA A 127 9.67 9.55 -15.53
C ALA A 127 8.92 8.23 -15.28
N LYS A 128 9.62 7.09 -15.27
CA LYS A 128 9.02 5.77 -14.99
C LYS A 128 8.58 5.64 -13.54
N TRP A 129 9.34 6.17 -12.60
CA TRP A 129 8.98 6.24 -11.19
C TRP A 129 7.69 7.05 -10.96
N SER A 130 7.62 8.25 -11.54
CA SER A 130 6.44 9.13 -11.45
C SER A 130 5.20 8.48 -12.09
N ALA A 131 5.39 7.86 -13.27
CA ALA A 131 4.34 7.09 -13.92
C ALA A 131 3.86 5.94 -13.04
N TYR A 132 4.77 5.16 -12.43
CA TYR A 132 4.40 4.08 -11.52
C TYR A 132 3.61 4.57 -10.30
N LEU A 133 4.06 5.64 -9.63
CA LEU A 133 3.32 6.26 -8.53
C LEU A 133 1.91 6.70 -8.95
N SER A 134 1.75 7.25 -10.16
CA SER A 134 0.44 7.69 -10.66
C SER A 134 -0.57 6.56 -10.84
N THR A 135 -0.11 5.31 -10.96
CA THR A 135 -0.99 4.14 -11.06
C THR A 135 -1.51 3.65 -9.71
N MET A 136 -0.98 4.19 -8.60
CA MET A 136 -1.33 3.74 -7.26
C MET A 136 -2.71 4.25 -6.85
N SER A 137 -3.56 3.32 -6.43
CA SER A 137 -4.92 3.61 -5.98
C SER A 137 -5.31 2.58 -4.93
N ILE A 138 -6.15 2.99 -3.99
CA ILE A 138 -6.77 2.05 -3.05
C ILE A 138 -7.87 1.21 -3.73
N TYR A 139 -8.32 1.58 -4.93
CA TYR A 139 -9.42 0.91 -5.62
C TYR A 139 -8.95 -0.11 -6.66
N SER A 140 -7.65 -0.18 -6.94
CA SER A 140 -7.07 -1.11 -7.90
C SER A 140 -5.77 -1.70 -7.38
N ARG A 141 -5.35 -2.82 -7.95
CA ARG A 141 -4.01 -3.34 -7.68
C ARG A 141 -2.97 -2.44 -8.36
N PRO A 142 -1.74 -2.35 -7.82
CA PRO A 142 -0.65 -1.63 -8.48
C PRO A 142 -0.39 -2.14 -9.90
N ASP A 143 -0.13 -1.23 -10.84
CA ASP A 143 0.19 -1.59 -12.23
C ASP A 143 1.56 -2.27 -12.30
N ILE A 144 1.54 -3.58 -12.56
CA ILE A 144 2.74 -4.42 -12.64
C ILE A 144 3.65 -3.98 -13.78
N ARG A 145 3.08 -3.58 -14.93
CA ARG A 145 3.87 -3.15 -16.09
C ARG A 145 4.58 -1.83 -15.78
N ALA A 146 3.90 -0.88 -15.16
CA ALA A 146 4.54 0.38 -14.75
C ALA A 146 5.66 0.12 -13.72
N LYS A 147 5.43 -0.79 -12.76
CA LYS A 147 6.46 -1.23 -11.81
C LYS A 147 7.67 -1.85 -12.51
N THR A 148 7.45 -2.74 -13.47
CA THR A 148 8.54 -3.37 -14.23
C THR A 148 9.34 -2.34 -15.02
N GLN A 149 8.69 -1.37 -15.65
CA GLN A 149 9.38 -0.29 -16.36
C GLN A 149 10.24 0.56 -15.42
N TYR A 150 9.71 0.89 -14.24
CA TYR A 150 10.47 1.59 -13.20
C TYR A 150 11.71 0.80 -12.77
N ILE A 151 11.56 -0.51 -12.48
CA ILE A 151 12.68 -1.37 -12.08
C ILE A 151 13.73 -1.46 -13.21
N ALA A 152 13.29 -1.63 -14.45
CA ALA A 152 14.20 -1.70 -15.60
C ALA A 152 15.00 -0.39 -15.80
N ALA A 153 14.36 0.78 -15.67
CA ALA A 153 15.05 2.06 -15.73
C ALA A 153 16.07 2.22 -14.59
N LYS A 154 15.74 1.73 -13.39
CA LYS A 154 16.65 1.73 -12.24
C LYS A 154 17.88 0.86 -12.50
N GLU A 155 17.67 -0.33 -13.04
CA GLU A 155 18.75 -1.26 -13.39
C GLU A 155 19.64 -0.70 -14.51
N ALA A 156 19.06 -0.01 -15.50
CA ALA A 156 19.81 0.66 -16.54
C ALA A 156 20.75 1.75 -15.99
N LEU A 157 20.25 2.60 -15.09
CA LEU A 157 21.09 3.59 -14.40
C LEU A 157 22.18 2.93 -13.56
N ALA A 158 21.84 1.88 -12.80
CA ALA A 158 22.80 1.15 -11.96
C ALA A 158 23.90 0.47 -12.79
N ALA A 159 23.57 -0.07 -13.97
CA ALA A 159 24.53 -0.62 -14.90
C ALA A 159 25.49 0.48 -15.40
N GLU A 160 24.97 1.63 -15.83
CA GLU A 160 25.80 2.74 -16.29
C GLU A 160 26.75 3.25 -15.21
N VAL A 161 26.29 3.33 -13.95
CA VAL A 161 27.16 3.73 -12.82
C VAL A 161 28.37 2.79 -12.67
N LYS A 162 28.20 1.49 -12.91
CA LYS A 162 29.31 0.52 -12.83
C LYS A 162 30.30 0.62 -13.99
N PHE A 163 29.86 1.07 -15.16
CA PHE A 163 30.73 1.21 -16.34
C PHE A 163 31.57 2.49 -16.33
N VAL A 164 31.15 3.52 -15.58
CA VAL A 164 31.82 4.84 -15.54
C VAL A 164 32.63 5.05 -14.25
N GLN A 165 32.64 4.07 -13.34
CA GLN A 165 33.56 4.03 -12.19
C GLN A 165 34.92 3.49 -12.59
#